data_AF-A0A1G9JKX1-F1
#
_entry.id   AF-A0A1G9JKX1-F1
#
_cell.length_a   1.000
_cell.length_b   1.000
_cell.length_c   1.000
_cell.angle_alpha   90.00
_cell.angle_beta   90.00
_cell.angle_gamma   90.00
#
_symmetry.space_group_name_H-M   'P 1'
#
loop_
_entity.id
_entity.type
_entity.pdbx_description
1 polymer ?
#
loop_
_entity_poly.entity_id
_entity_poly.type
_entity_poly.pdbx_seq_one_letter_code
_entity_poly.pdbx_strand_id
1 'polypeptide(L)'
;MTAPESVYRKIARELAAQADQHAADRHPQLGRCAAELGLVYLEFEAHPPTTDHGVRAWDAAEAARESLTWGTAVGCGSDTARARLHLALDALAREHAAH
;
A
#
# COMPACT_ATOMS: atom_id res chain seq x y z
N MET A 1 -0.90 26.23 12.05
CA MET A 1 -0.45 25.86 10.70
C MET A 1 -0.27 24.35 10.69
N THR A 2 -1.15 23.63 10.00
CA THR A 2 -1.04 22.18 9.85
C THR A 2 0.12 21.89 8.90
N ALA A 3 1.02 20.96 9.26
CA ALA A 3 2.10 20.55 8.39
C ALA A 3 1.54 20.04 7.04
N PRO A 4 2.26 20.24 5.92
CA PRO A 4 1.82 19.70 4.64
C PRO A 4 1.63 18.17 4.76
N GLU A 5 0.52 17.69 4.20
CA GLU A 5 0.21 16.27 4.20
C GLU A 5 1.28 15.47 3.44
N SER A 6 1.71 14.35 4.00
CA SER A 6 2.65 13.46 3.32
C SER A 6 2.04 12.82 2.09
N VAL A 7 2.87 12.49 1.10
CA VAL A 7 2.42 11.83 -0.12
C VAL A 7 1.71 10.50 0.18
N TYR A 8 2.18 9.78 1.19
CA TYR A 8 1.62 8.49 1.59
C TYR A 8 0.19 8.62 2.15
N ARG A 9 -0.06 9.61 3.02
CA ARG A 9 -1.41 9.87 3.55
C ARG A 9 -2.37 10.31 2.47
N LYS A 10 -1.90 11.14 1.54
CA LYS A 10 -2.69 11.56 0.38
C LYS A 10 -3.11 10.35 -0.47
N ILE A 11 -2.16 9.48 -0.82
CA ILE A 11 -2.44 8.26 -1.61
C ILE A 11 -3.38 7.33 -0.85
N ALA A 12 -3.15 7.10 0.45
CA ALA A 12 -4.03 6.24 1.26
C ALA A 12 -5.47 6.77 1.31
N ARG A 13 -5.67 8.10 1.38
CA ARG A 13 -7.01 8.70 1.31
C ARG A 13 -7.67 8.49 -0.04
N GLU A 14 -6.93 8.66 -1.14
CA GLU A 14 -7.43 8.42 -2.49
C GLU A 14 -7.86 6.96 -2.67
N LEU A 15 -7.06 6.02 -2.16
CA LEU A 15 -7.37 4.58 -2.18
C LEU A 15 -8.57 4.23 -1.31
N ALA A 16 -8.76 4.89 -0.16
CA ALA A 16 -9.96 4.72 0.66
C ALA A 16 -11.22 5.15 -0.11
N ALA A 17 -11.18 6.31 -0.78
CA ALA A 17 -12.29 6.76 -1.62
C ALA A 17 -12.57 5.81 -2.79
N GLN A 18 -11.52 5.25 -3.42
CA GLN A 18 -11.68 4.22 -4.46
C GLN A 18 -12.29 2.93 -3.91
N ALA A 19 -11.91 2.51 -2.71
CA ALA A 19 -12.48 1.34 -2.06
C ALA A 19 -13.99 1.50 -1.81
N ASP A 20 -14.41 2.65 -1.29
CA ASP A 20 -15.82 2.99 -1.07
C ASP A 20 -16.60 3.01 -2.40
N GLN A 21 -16.02 3.62 -3.44
CA GLN A 21 -16.63 3.66 -4.76
C GLN A 21 -16.81 2.25 -5.35
N HIS A 22 -15.77 1.40 -5.28
CA HIS A 22 -15.86 0.02 -5.75
C HIS A 22 -16.86 -0.81 -4.94
N ALA A 23 -17.01 -0.55 -3.64
CA ALA A 23 -18.06 -1.17 -2.85
C ALA A 23 -19.47 -0.76 -3.33
N ALA A 24 -19.67 0.53 -3.63
CA ALA A 24 -20.92 1.05 -4.18
C ALA A 24 -21.23 0.45 -5.57
N ASP A 25 -20.20 0.31 -6.42
CA ASP A 25 -20.30 -0.25 -7.78
C ASP A 25 -20.37 -1.78 -7.81
N ARG A 26 -20.36 -2.45 -6.64
CA ARG A 26 -20.38 -3.91 -6.50
C ARG A 26 -19.19 -4.61 -7.15
N HIS A 27 -18.01 -4.00 -7.05
CA HIS A 27 -16.72 -4.58 -7.42
C HIS A 27 -15.89 -4.92 -6.17
N PRO A 28 -16.30 -5.93 -5.36
CA PRO A 28 -15.73 -6.17 -4.04
C PRO A 28 -14.23 -6.51 -4.07
N GLN A 29 -13.75 -7.15 -5.13
CA GLN A 29 -12.33 -7.49 -5.25
C GLN A 29 -11.45 -6.26 -5.49
N LEU A 30 -11.90 -5.31 -6.32
CA LEU A 30 -11.20 -4.04 -6.52
C LEU A 30 -11.25 -3.18 -5.26
N GLY A 31 -12.41 -3.13 -4.59
CA GLY A 31 -12.54 -2.41 -3.33
C GLY A 31 -11.62 -2.95 -2.23
N ARG A 32 -11.54 -4.28 -2.10
CA ARG A 32 -10.59 -4.94 -1.20
C ARG A 32 -9.14 -4.58 -1.53
N CYS A 33 -8.76 -4.66 -2.81
CA CYS A 33 -7.39 -4.36 -3.22
C CYS A 33 -7.02 -2.89 -2.94
N ALA A 34 -7.91 -1.94 -3.25
CA ALA A 34 -7.71 -0.53 -2.94
C ALA A 34 -7.54 -0.29 -1.42
N ALA A 35 -8.38 -0.90 -0.59
CA ALA A 35 -8.29 -0.79 0.86
C ALA A 35 -6.98 -1.40 1.41
N GLU A 36 -6.62 -2.61 1.00
CA GLU A 36 -5.38 -3.25 1.44
C GLU A 36 -4.13 -2.48 0.98
N LEU A 37 -4.13 -1.95 -0.23
CA LEU A 37 -3.05 -1.10 -0.74
C LEU A 37 -2.98 0.23 0.04
N GLY A 38 -4.12 0.81 0.43
CA GLY A 38 -4.16 2.00 1.28
C GLY A 38 -3.46 1.79 2.63
N LEU A 39 -3.66 0.62 3.24
CA LEU A 39 -2.96 0.25 4.49
C LEU A 39 -1.45 0.14 4.29
N VAL A 40 -0.98 -0.37 3.14
CA VAL A 40 0.45 -0.43 2.81
C VAL A 40 1.05 0.98 2.74
N TYR A 41 0.37 1.95 2.11
CA TYR A 41 0.86 3.34 2.10
C TYR A 41 0.88 3.97 3.50
N LEU A 42 -0.09 3.67 4.37
CA LEU A 42 -0.04 4.12 5.76
C LEU A 42 1.15 3.53 6.53
N GLU A 43 1.59 2.31 6.19
CA GLU A 43 2.79 1.72 6.78
C GLU A 43 4.05 2.47 6.36
N PHE A 44 4.16 2.92 5.10
CA PHE A 44 5.29 3.75 4.64
C PHE A 44 5.38 5.10 5.34
N GLU A 45 4.24 5.65 5.77
CA GLU A 45 4.21 6.87 6.57
C GLU A 45 4.85 6.67 7.95
N ALA A 46 4.58 5.53 8.59
CA ALA A 46 5.18 5.19 9.87
C ALA A 46 6.65 4.76 9.72
N HIS A 47 6.96 4.06 8.63
CA HIS A 47 8.25 3.44 8.34
C HIS A 47 8.66 3.68 6.89
N PRO A 48 9.37 4.80 6.60
CA PRO A 48 9.79 5.12 5.24
C PRO A 48 10.60 3.99 4.59
N PRO A 49 10.36 3.68 3.30
CA PRO A 49 10.95 2.52 2.61
C PRO A 49 12.42 2.77 2.23
N THR A 50 13.32 2.74 3.22
CA THR A 50 14.75 3.06 3.03
C THR A 50 15.66 1.82 3.02
N THR A 51 15.17 0.68 3.47
CA THR A 51 15.90 -0.60 3.46
C THR A 51 15.65 -1.37 2.16
N ASP A 52 16.43 -2.42 1.91
CA ASP A 52 16.23 -3.31 0.75
C ASP A 52 14.81 -3.87 0.69
N HIS A 53 14.26 -4.31 1.83
CA HIS A 53 12.88 -4.80 1.90
C HIS A 53 11.86 -3.66 1.83
N GLY A 54 12.14 -2.50 2.42
CA GLY A 54 11.30 -1.31 2.28
C GLY A 54 11.15 -0.87 0.82
N VAL A 55 12.26 -0.79 0.08
CA VAL A 55 12.26 -0.43 -1.35
C VAL A 55 11.49 -1.46 -2.18
N ARG A 56 11.68 -2.77 -1.93
CA ARG A 56 10.91 -3.81 -2.64
C ARG A 56 9.42 -3.76 -2.31
N ALA A 57 9.06 -3.38 -1.08
CA ALA A 57 7.67 -3.16 -0.72
C ALA A 57 7.09 -1.97 -1.49
N TRP A 58 7.86 -0.87 -1.60
CA TRP A 58 7.48 0.31 -2.37
C TRP A 58 7.23 -0.01 -3.84
N ASP A 59 8.18 -0.68 -4.51
CA ASP A 59 8.05 -1.05 -5.92
C ASP A 59 6.82 -1.94 -6.17
N ALA A 60 6.55 -2.87 -5.24
CA ALA A 60 5.36 -3.70 -5.30
C ALA A 60 4.06 -2.91 -5.07
N ALA A 61 4.04 -1.95 -4.14
CA ALA A 61 2.88 -1.09 -3.93
C ALA A 61 2.58 -0.22 -5.16
N GLU A 62 3.61 0.31 -5.82
CA GLU A 62 3.46 1.10 -7.05
C GLU A 62 2.95 0.24 -8.22
N ALA A 63 3.45 -0.98 -8.39
CA ALA A 63 2.92 -1.93 -9.38
C ALA A 63 1.45 -2.30 -9.10
N ALA A 64 1.08 -2.46 -7.82
CA ALA A 64 -0.31 -2.69 -7.43
C ALA A 64 -1.21 -1.49 -7.76
N ARG A 65 -0.71 -0.27 -7.53
CA ARG A 65 -1.42 0.98 -7.84
C ARG A 65 -1.64 1.17 -9.34
N GLU A 66 -0.63 0.85 -10.15
CA GLU A 66 -0.77 0.82 -11.61
C GLU A 66 -1.81 -0.21 -12.04
N SER A 67 -1.74 -1.42 -11.51
CA SER A 67 -2.71 -2.50 -11.81
C SER A 67 -4.16 -2.12 -11.46
N LEU A 68 -4.35 -1.39 -10.35
CA LEU A 68 -5.66 -0.88 -9.93
C LEU A 68 -6.19 0.18 -10.89
N THR A 69 -5.32 1.07 -11.38
CA THR A 69 -5.66 2.12 -12.37
C THR A 69 -6.20 1.50 -13.67
N TRP A 70 -5.64 0.37 -14.10
CA TRP A 70 -6.10 -0.36 -15.29
C TRP A 70 -7.24 -1.36 -15.00
N GLY A 71 -7.79 -1.37 -13.78
CA GLY A 71 -8.94 -2.20 -13.41
C GLY A 71 -8.64 -3.70 -13.23
N THR A 72 -7.38 -4.09 -13.05
CA THR A 72 -6.99 -5.50 -12.91
C THR A 72 -6.89 -5.93 -11.44
N ALA A 73 -7.96 -6.52 -10.90
CA ALA A 73 -7.99 -7.01 -9.51
C ALA A 73 -6.89 -8.06 -9.22
N VAL A 74 -6.54 -8.88 -10.21
CA VAL A 74 -5.54 -9.95 -10.05
C VAL A 74 -4.14 -9.38 -9.84
N GLY A 75 -3.69 -8.45 -10.69
CA GLY A 75 -2.37 -7.81 -10.56
C GLY A 75 -2.26 -6.98 -9.28
N CYS A 76 -3.30 -6.20 -8.98
CA CYS A 76 -3.34 -5.40 -7.75
C CYS A 76 -3.24 -6.28 -6.50
N GLY A 77 -3.98 -7.40 -6.46
CA GLY A 77 -3.95 -8.33 -5.34
C GLY A 77 -2.58 -8.99 -5.14
N SER A 78 -1.95 -9.48 -6.20
CA SER A 78 -0.64 -10.15 -6.09
C SER A 78 0.47 -9.19 -5.65
N ASP A 79 0.51 -7.99 -6.23
CA ASP A 79 1.53 -7.01 -5.91
C ASP A 79 1.32 -6.39 -4.52
N THR A 80 0.06 -6.20 -4.09
CA THR A 80 -0.26 -5.79 -2.71
C THR A 80 0.21 -6.84 -1.70
N ALA A 81 -0.03 -8.14 -1.96
CA ALA A 81 0.45 -9.20 -1.09
C ALA A 81 1.99 -9.24 -1.02
N ARG A 82 2.68 -9.01 -2.15
CA ARG A 82 4.15 -8.91 -2.19
C ARG A 82 4.65 -7.71 -1.38
N ALA A 83 3.99 -6.56 -1.50
CA ALA A 83 4.33 -5.37 -0.72
C ALA A 83 4.22 -5.64 0.79
N ARG A 84 3.11 -6.25 1.23
CA ARG A 84 2.87 -6.62 2.63
C ARG A 84 3.91 -7.60 3.16
N LEU A 85 4.32 -8.60 2.37
CA LEU A 85 5.37 -9.53 2.76
C LEU A 85 6.71 -8.82 2.99
N HIS A 86 7.09 -7.91 2.09
CA HIS A 86 8.32 -7.16 2.24
C HIS A 86 8.30 -6.19 3.42
N LEU A 87 7.16 -5.55 3.70
CA LEU A 87 6.99 -4.75 4.92
C LEU A 87 7.16 -5.58 6.20
N ALA A 88 6.63 -6.80 6.23
CA ALA A 88 6.80 -7.69 7.39
C ALA A 88 8.26 -8.11 7.59
N LEU A 89 8.98 -8.43 6.50
CA LEU A 89 10.41 -8.74 6.56
C LEU A 89 11.25 -7.53 7.00
N ASP A 90 10.89 -6.34 6.53
CA ASP A 90 11.53 -5.08 6.93
C ASP A 90 11.29 -4.78 8.42
N ALA A 91 10.08 -5.00 8.93
CA ALA A 91 9.77 -4.86 10.35
C ALA A 91 10.62 -5.79 11.22
N LEU A 92 10.71 -7.08 10.84
CA LEU A 92 11.57 -8.05 11.54
C LEU A 92 13.05 -7.64 11.53
N ALA A 93 13.54 -7.11 10.41
CA ALA A 93 14.92 -6.64 10.31
C ALA A 93 15.20 -5.44 11.24
N ARG A 94 14.24 -4.51 11.37
CA ARG A 94 14.35 -3.38 12.29
C ARG A 94 14.34 -3.81 13.76
N GLU A 95 13.48 -4.76 14.11
CA GLU A 95 13.42 -5.33 15.47
C GLU A 95 14.77 -5.98 15.85
N HIS A 96 15.35 -6.78 14.95
CA HIS A 96 16.66 -7.39 15.21
C HIS A 96 17.81 -6.37 15.30
N ALA A 97 17.74 -5.25 14.58
CA ALA A 97 18.76 -4.20 14.66
C ALA A 97 18.68 -3.36 15.95
N ALA A 98 17.55 -3.42 16.67
CA ALA A 98 17.34 -2.72 17.94
C ALA A 98 17.81 -3.52 19.17
N HIS A 99 18.31 -4.75 18.97
CA HIS A 99 18.81 -5.67 20.01
C HIS A 99 20.32 -5.89 19.90
#